data_AF-A0A0C2J210-F1
#
_entry.id   AF-A0A0C2J210-F1
#
_cell.length_a   1.000
_cell.length_b   1.000
_cell.length_c   1.000
_cell.angle_alpha   90.00
_cell.angle_beta   90.00
_cell.angle_gamma   90.00
#
_symmetry.space_group_name_H-M   'P 1'
#
loop_
_entity.id
_entity.type
_entity.pdbx_description
1 polymer ?
#
loop_
_entity_poly.entity_id
_entity_poly.type
_entity_poly.pdbx_seq_one_letter_code
_entity_poly.pdbx_strand_id
1 'polypeptide(L)'
;MPVFIVSRQTIDVQAKSYLCMENTSVPHAKEGTHQQLSLTLMYIGYALIGIGSAPLFTIAINYILETFDESQTPLFTTIYYTCQVLGIVFVFILGKIALNIPMFPWKEQDSQLTPDQDNWVGAYWVIYLIGFFIMLFLLIANLIVSQYIKYKSKTVNLPPKQDKTTKRSFSNLFSSVLGVVKNVKLFLMIISYACVNLAENSIANYLQMYLEVQFQMSPDNAAIWGGVPAIFSTVIGLYLSSLLMKKYCSDNQKLFLIHMTAATLSVVCLVASSFYCEQEKIHGLKQDQAVISGFDTAYYDSCGCSVEDYFPVCLNGKSTYYSPCILGCKNVSNNHGGKTFTDCFNSQPHPEYKLTEGNCPKKCFKLVPFLILGNLSIFFICLSSMTSLQSEINLSEGDSFDLALGIKAVLCRILQIIGPVLYGLLFDFSCSIKRPLVGGDITSNCIEYDQKKMTMIYIGVSAFFAMFDVVGPAYNYFRK
;
A
#
# COMPACT_ATOMS: atom_id res chain seq x y z
N MET A 1 -7.74 -3.84 1.03
CA MET A 1 -8.47 -3.66 2.31
C MET A 1 -9.23 -4.94 2.59
N PRO A 2 -9.17 -5.51 3.79
CA PRO A 2 -9.99 -6.66 4.12
C PRO A 2 -11.47 -6.28 4.02
N VAL A 3 -12.27 -7.19 3.49
CA VAL A 3 -13.73 -7.12 3.33
C VAL A 3 -14.36 -7.04 4.72
N PHE A 4 -14.35 -5.85 5.33
CA PHE A 4 -15.15 -5.52 6.52
C PHE A 4 -16.44 -4.85 6.08
N ILE A 5 -17.23 -5.56 5.28
CA ILE A 5 -18.61 -5.17 5.00
C ILE A 5 -19.40 -6.48 5.01
N VAL A 6 -20.50 -6.50 5.75
CA VAL A 6 -21.43 -7.62 5.99
C VAL A 6 -21.06 -8.55 7.16
N SER A 7 -21.45 -8.14 8.37
CA SER A 7 -21.60 -9.06 9.52
C SER A 7 -23.08 -9.34 9.77
N ARG A 8 -23.57 -10.47 9.26
CA ARG A 8 -24.59 -11.32 9.89
C ARG A 8 -24.46 -12.74 9.35
N GLN A 9 -23.74 -13.58 10.09
CA GLN A 9 -23.89 -15.03 9.98
C GLN A 9 -25.24 -15.41 10.61
N THR A 10 -26.28 -15.41 9.79
CA THR A 10 -27.27 -16.49 9.81
C THR A 10 -26.93 -17.36 8.62
N ILE A 11 -26.43 -18.55 8.89
CA ILE A 11 -26.22 -19.59 7.88
C ILE A 11 -27.61 -19.99 7.41
N ASP A 12 -28.11 -19.28 6.42
CA ASP A 12 -28.95 -19.86 5.39
C ASP A 12 -28.12 -19.72 4.13
N VAL A 13 -27.78 -20.85 3.51
CA VAL A 13 -27.08 -20.90 2.22
C VAL A 13 -28.06 -20.40 1.15
N GLN A 14 -28.33 -19.10 1.15
CA GLN A 14 -28.92 -18.42 0.01
C GLN A 14 -27.77 -17.74 -0.71
N ALA A 15 -27.13 -18.52 -1.58
CA ALA A 15 -26.22 -17.98 -2.58
C ALA A 15 -26.93 -16.82 -3.29
N LYS A 16 -26.39 -15.60 -3.17
CA LYS A 16 -26.57 -14.59 -4.20
C LYS A 16 -26.17 -15.27 -5.50
N SER A 17 -27.13 -15.73 -6.30
CA SER A 17 -26.80 -16.49 -7.49
C SER A 17 -26.35 -15.52 -8.55
N TYR A 18 -25.03 -15.38 -8.69
CA TYR A 18 -24.41 -14.92 -9.93
C TYR A 18 -24.72 -15.86 -11.12
N LEU A 19 -25.47 -16.95 -10.87
CA LEU A 19 -26.02 -17.91 -11.82
C LEU A 19 -27.48 -17.56 -12.15
N CYS A 20 -27.94 -17.95 -13.34
CA CYS A 20 -29.35 -17.85 -13.68
C CYS A 20 -30.14 -18.91 -12.89
N MET A 21 -30.87 -18.47 -11.85
CA MET A 21 -31.83 -19.30 -11.12
C MET A 21 -33.23 -18.71 -11.28
N GLU A 22 -34.22 -19.56 -11.60
CA GLU A 22 -35.62 -19.12 -11.65
C GLU A 22 -36.10 -18.71 -10.26
N ASN A 23 -36.47 -17.43 -10.13
CA ASN A 23 -37.27 -16.82 -9.05
C ASN A 23 -36.96 -17.26 -7.61
N THR A 24 -35.95 -16.64 -7.00
CA THR A 24 -35.90 -16.45 -5.54
C THR A 24 -35.50 -15.01 -5.21
N SER A 25 -36.50 -14.14 -5.05
CA SER A 25 -36.29 -12.80 -4.49
C SER A 25 -36.01 -12.90 -3.00
N VAL A 26 -34.78 -12.58 -2.59
CA VAL A 26 -34.37 -12.54 -1.16
C VAL A 26 -34.33 -11.08 -0.69
N PRO A 27 -34.91 -10.74 0.47
CA PRO A 27 -34.92 -9.38 0.97
C PRO A 27 -33.54 -8.91 1.42
N HIS A 28 -33.19 -7.65 1.11
CA HIS A 28 -32.00 -7.00 1.63
C HIS A 28 -32.05 -6.87 3.15
N ALA A 29 -31.11 -7.53 3.83
CA ALA A 29 -30.88 -7.32 5.26
C ALA A 29 -30.31 -5.92 5.50
N LYS A 30 -31.00 -5.10 6.29
CA LYS A 30 -30.48 -3.80 6.76
C LYS A 30 -29.32 -4.00 7.73
N GLU A 31 -28.23 -3.28 7.49
CA GLU A 31 -27.03 -3.22 8.36
C GLU A 31 -27.38 -2.75 9.77
N GLY A 32 -26.76 -3.39 10.78
CA GLY A 32 -27.06 -3.19 12.20
C GLY A 32 -26.03 -2.31 12.94
N THR A 33 -26.50 -1.64 13.99
CA THR A 33 -25.77 -0.73 14.90
C THR A 33 -24.47 -1.30 15.49
N HIS A 34 -24.32 -2.62 15.56
CA HIS A 34 -23.11 -3.29 16.06
C HIS A 34 -21.88 -3.11 15.14
N GLN A 35 -22.08 -2.84 13.84
CA GLN A 35 -20.99 -2.64 12.87
C GLN A 35 -20.27 -1.30 13.08
N GLN A 36 -20.98 -0.25 13.50
CA GLN A 36 -20.36 1.05 13.77
C GLN A 36 -19.46 1.02 15.02
N LEU A 37 -19.87 0.27 16.05
CA LEU A 37 -19.08 0.12 17.28
C LEU A 37 -17.76 -0.62 17.01
N SER A 38 -17.80 -1.73 16.25
CA SER A 38 -16.59 -2.49 15.93
C SER A 38 -15.61 -1.69 15.08
N LEU A 39 -16.10 -0.93 14.10
CA LEU A 39 -15.29 -0.01 13.29
C LEU A 39 -14.64 1.08 14.15
N THR A 40 -15.41 1.69 15.06
CA THR A 40 -14.91 2.74 15.95
C THR A 40 -13.78 2.21 16.85
N LEU A 41 -13.96 1.04 17.46
CA LEU A 41 -12.92 0.40 18.29
C LEU A 41 -11.67 0.09 17.48
N MET A 42 -11.83 -0.37 16.24
CA MET A 42 -10.71 -0.66 15.34
C MET A 42 -9.92 0.62 14.99
N TYR A 43 -10.60 1.73 14.69
CA TYR A 43 -9.94 3.01 14.42
C TYR A 43 -9.16 3.52 15.64
N ILE A 44 -9.73 3.41 16.84
CA ILE A 44 -9.02 3.75 18.08
C ILE A 44 -7.78 2.87 18.25
N GLY A 45 -7.90 1.56 17.99
CA GLY A 45 -6.77 0.62 18.03
C GLY A 45 -5.64 1.02 17.08
N TYR A 46 -5.94 1.33 15.82
CA TYR A 46 -4.94 1.80 14.87
C TYR A 46 -4.31 3.13 15.25
N ALA A 47 -5.09 4.06 15.82
CA ALA A 47 -4.56 5.33 16.33
C ALA A 47 -3.54 5.09 17.46
N LEU A 48 -3.84 4.19 18.40
CA LEU A 48 -2.92 3.81 19.49
C LEU A 48 -1.64 3.16 18.98
N ILE A 49 -1.74 2.27 17.99
CA ILE A 49 -0.57 1.66 17.32
C ILE A 49 0.28 2.77 16.67
N GLY A 50 -0.36 3.74 16.01
CA GLY A 50 0.30 4.91 15.43
C GLY A 50 1.09 5.71 16.47
N ILE A 51 0.45 6.08 17.59
CA ILE A 51 1.07 6.83 18.70
C ILE A 51 2.26 6.05 19.28
N GLY A 52 2.09 4.75 19.54
CA GLY A 52 3.16 3.90 20.08
C GLY A 52 4.34 3.70 19.13
N SER A 53 4.10 3.74 17.81
CA SER A 53 5.15 3.58 16.80
C SER A 53 5.93 4.87 16.53
N ALA A 54 5.37 6.05 16.81
CA ALA A 54 5.99 7.34 16.45
C ALA A 54 7.42 7.53 17.00
N PRO A 55 7.74 7.18 18.26
CA PRO A 55 9.11 7.27 18.80
C PRO A 55 10.15 6.46 18.04
N LEU A 56 9.75 5.35 17.38
CA LEU A 56 10.68 4.52 16.63
C LEU A 56 11.29 5.29 15.45
N PHE A 57 10.56 6.23 14.86
CA PHE A 57 11.02 6.96 13.68
C PHE A 57 11.83 8.22 14.01
N THR A 58 11.84 8.67 15.27
CA THR A 58 12.55 9.88 15.69
C THR A 58 13.61 9.55 16.73
N ILE A 59 13.21 8.98 17.86
CA ILE A 59 14.09 8.68 19.00
C ILE A 59 15.07 7.56 18.62
N ALA A 60 14.66 6.53 17.89
CA ALA A 60 15.57 5.44 17.55
C ALA A 60 16.70 5.89 16.61
N ILE A 61 16.40 6.76 15.64
CA ILE A 61 17.42 7.32 14.74
C ILE A 61 18.39 8.19 15.53
N ASN A 62 17.88 9.09 16.37
CA ASN A 62 18.74 9.93 17.23
C ASN A 62 19.60 9.09 18.17
N TYR A 63 19.05 8.02 18.73
CA TYR A 63 19.81 7.09 19.54
C TYR A 63 20.98 6.46 18.76
N ILE A 64 20.77 6.07 17.49
CA ILE A 64 21.84 5.55 16.63
C ILE A 64 22.89 6.64 16.37
N LEU A 65 22.47 7.87 16.06
CA LEU A 65 23.36 9.00 15.80
C LEU A 65 24.24 9.34 17.02
N GLU A 66 23.68 9.28 18.23
CA GLU A 66 24.40 9.59 19.48
C GLU A 66 25.29 8.44 20.00
N THR A 67 24.95 7.20 19.65
CA THR A 67 25.63 6.00 20.17
C THR A 67 26.86 5.62 19.35
N PHE A 68 26.81 5.80 18.03
CA PHE A 68 27.84 5.34 17.10
C PHE A 68 28.63 6.51 16.50
N ASP A 69 29.90 6.26 16.20
CA ASP A 69 30.75 7.22 15.49
C ASP A 69 30.22 7.48 14.07
N GLU A 70 30.50 8.67 13.51
CA GLU A 70 30.07 9.11 12.17
C GLU A 70 30.38 8.08 11.05
N SER A 71 31.44 7.27 11.20
CA SER A 71 31.82 6.25 10.22
C SER A 71 30.96 4.96 10.27
N GLN A 72 30.28 4.70 11.39
CA GLN A 72 29.47 3.51 11.63
C GLN A 72 27.98 3.81 11.58
N THR A 73 27.58 5.02 11.94
CA THR A 73 26.21 5.52 11.94
C THR A 73 25.43 5.22 10.64
N PRO A 74 25.95 5.45 9.42
CA PRO A 74 25.22 5.13 8.18
C PRO A 74 24.84 3.64 8.07
N LEU A 75 25.75 2.76 8.49
CA LEU A 75 25.56 1.31 8.41
C LEU A 75 24.49 0.84 9.40
N PHE A 76 24.52 1.32 10.65
CA PHE A 76 23.50 0.98 11.65
C PHE A 76 22.12 1.55 11.30
N THR A 77 22.06 2.78 10.78
CA THR A 77 20.80 3.37 10.26
C THR A 77 20.23 2.55 9.11
N THR A 78 21.07 2.00 8.23
CA THR A 78 20.64 1.11 7.15
C THR A 78 20.08 -0.20 7.66
N ILE A 79 20.76 -0.84 8.62
CA ILE A 79 20.28 -2.07 9.25
C ILE A 79 18.90 -1.82 9.87
N TYR A 80 18.74 -0.69 10.56
CA TYR A 80 17.47 -0.29 11.16
C TYR A 80 16.34 -0.18 10.13
N TYR A 81 16.55 0.55 9.02
CA TYR A 81 15.54 0.66 7.95
C TYR A 81 15.30 -0.66 7.20
N THR A 82 16.35 -1.46 6.98
CA THR A 82 16.22 -2.79 6.35
C THR A 82 15.33 -3.71 7.19
N CYS A 83 15.48 -3.70 8.51
CA CYS A 83 14.62 -4.45 9.42
C CYS A 83 13.14 -4.02 9.31
N GLN A 84 12.85 -2.73 9.08
CA GLN A 84 11.48 -2.27 8.87
C GLN A 84 10.87 -2.87 7.59
N VAL A 85 11.61 -2.86 6.48
CA VAL A 85 11.17 -3.42 5.19
C VAL A 85 10.98 -4.94 5.29
N LEU A 86 11.91 -5.65 5.91
CA LEU A 86 11.80 -7.10 6.13
C LEU A 86 10.64 -7.47 7.07
N GLY A 87 10.32 -6.60 8.03
CA GLY A 87 9.15 -6.75 8.90
C GLY A 87 7.83 -6.81 8.12
N ILE A 88 7.72 -6.03 7.03
CA ILE A 88 6.55 -6.07 6.14
C ILE A 88 6.39 -7.47 5.52
N VAL A 89 7.48 -8.04 4.98
CA VAL A 89 7.48 -9.39 4.39
C VAL A 89 7.07 -10.44 5.42
N PHE A 90 7.64 -10.36 6.62
CA PHE A 90 7.35 -11.27 7.71
C PHE A 90 5.86 -11.23 8.09
N VAL A 91 5.27 -10.02 8.19
CA VAL A 91 3.85 -9.84 8.49
C VAL A 91 2.95 -10.34 7.36
N PHE A 92 3.32 -10.14 6.09
CA PHE A 92 2.55 -10.70 4.97
C PHE A 92 2.49 -12.23 5.00
N ILE A 93 3.62 -12.89 5.29
CA ILE A 93 3.69 -14.35 5.40
C ILE A 93 2.83 -14.84 6.58
N LEU A 94 2.99 -14.23 7.76
CA LEU A 94 2.17 -14.55 8.93
C LEU A 94 0.69 -14.28 8.69
N GLY A 95 0.36 -13.19 8.00
CA GLY A 95 -1.00 -12.82 7.63
C GLY A 95 -1.63 -13.88 6.73
N LYS A 96 -0.92 -14.36 5.71
CA LYS A 96 -1.39 -15.46 4.85
C LYS A 96 -1.66 -16.73 5.64
N ILE A 97 -0.79 -17.08 6.59
CA ILE A 97 -0.98 -18.26 7.46
C ILE A 97 -2.20 -18.07 8.36
N ALA A 98 -2.34 -16.90 9.01
CA ALA A 98 -3.46 -16.58 9.89
C ALA A 98 -4.80 -16.56 9.14
N LEU A 99 -4.80 -16.10 7.88
CA LEU A 99 -6.00 -16.06 7.05
C LEU A 99 -6.47 -17.45 6.60
N ASN A 100 -5.61 -18.47 6.58
CA ASN A 100 -6.02 -19.86 6.30
C ASN A 100 -6.71 -20.53 7.49
N ILE A 101 -6.68 -19.92 8.67
CA ILE A 101 -7.36 -20.40 9.86
C ILE A 101 -8.77 -19.79 9.89
N PRO A 102 -9.83 -20.57 10.17
CA PRO A 102 -11.17 -20.01 10.23
C PRO A 102 -11.30 -18.98 11.35
N MET A 103 -12.11 -17.93 11.15
CA MET A 103 -12.31 -16.84 12.11
C MET A 103 -12.56 -17.31 13.55
N PHE A 104 -13.32 -18.40 13.72
CA PHE A 104 -13.63 -19.03 15.00
C PHE A 104 -13.16 -20.49 15.01
N PRO A 105 -11.88 -20.76 15.32
CA PRO A 105 -11.32 -22.11 15.32
C PRO A 105 -11.99 -23.09 16.29
N TRP A 106 -12.73 -22.58 17.27
CA TRP A 106 -13.37 -23.35 18.34
C TRP A 106 -14.85 -23.67 18.07
N LYS A 107 -15.39 -23.30 16.91
CA LYS A 107 -16.79 -23.56 16.53
C LYS A 107 -16.84 -24.65 15.46
N GLU A 108 -17.79 -25.57 15.54
CA GLU A 108 -18.07 -26.51 14.44
C GLU A 108 -18.39 -25.70 13.18
N GLN A 109 -17.69 -26.04 12.10
CA GLN A 109 -17.75 -25.31 10.85
C GLN A 109 -18.50 -26.15 9.81
N ASP A 110 -19.32 -25.49 9.00
CA ASP A 110 -19.92 -26.14 7.85
C ASP A 110 -18.82 -26.67 6.94
N SER A 111 -18.85 -27.96 6.65
CA SER A 111 -17.85 -28.67 5.83
C SER A 111 -17.75 -28.15 4.39
N GLN A 112 -18.57 -27.18 4.00
CA GLN A 112 -18.60 -26.54 2.69
C GLN A 112 -17.81 -25.22 2.61
N LEU A 113 -17.34 -24.66 3.74
CA LEU A 113 -16.57 -23.41 3.77
C LEU A 113 -15.07 -23.71 3.73
N THR A 114 -14.44 -23.46 2.58
CA THR A 114 -12.99 -23.55 2.40
C THR A 114 -12.35 -22.15 2.26
N PRO A 115 -11.04 -21.99 2.55
CA PRO A 115 -10.31 -20.72 2.38
C PRO A 115 -10.39 -20.09 0.98
N ASP A 116 -10.72 -20.90 -0.02
CA ASP A 116 -10.81 -20.48 -1.41
C ASP A 116 -12.18 -19.86 -1.78
N GLN A 117 -13.13 -19.79 -0.85
CA GLN A 117 -14.45 -19.19 -1.08
C GLN A 117 -14.52 -17.73 -0.62
N ASP A 118 -15.25 -16.89 -1.36
CA ASP A 118 -15.41 -15.45 -1.08
C ASP A 118 -16.00 -15.15 0.32
N ASN A 119 -16.73 -16.11 0.89
CA ASN A 119 -17.35 -16.01 2.21
C ASN A 119 -16.40 -16.40 3.35
N TRP A 120 -15.16 -16.80 3.03
CA TRP A 120 -14.17 -17.19 4.03
C TRP A 120 -13.58 -15.96 4.73
N VAL A 121 -13.87 -15.85 6.02
CA VAL A 121 -13.20 -14.88 6.89
C VAL A 121 -12.15 -15.62 7.70
N GLY A 122 -10.89 -15.32 7.40
CA GLY A 122 -9.75 -15.85 8.14
C GLY A 122 -9.59 -15.23 9.54
N ALA A 123 -8.85 -15.88 10.42
CA ALA A 123 -8.58 -15.45 11.79
C ALA A 123 -7.57 -14.29 11.86
N TYR A 124 -7.90 -13.15 11.24
CA TYR A 124 -7.04 -11.98 11.15
C TYR A 124 -6.60 -11.44 12.53
N TRP A 125 -7.41 -11.64 13.58
CA TRP A 125 -7.13 -11.17 14.93
C TRP A 125 -5.88 -11.83 15.54
N VAL A 126 -5.49 -13.01 15.06
CA VAL A 126 -4.33 -13.76 15.55
C VAL A 126 -3.03 -12.97 15.38
N ILE A 127 -2.89 -12.18 14.30
CA ILE A 127 -1.65 -11.42 14.07
C ILE A 127 -1.43 -10.33 15.11
N TYR A 128 -2.52 -9.72 15.60
CA TYR A 128 -2.44 -8.71 16.66
C TYR A 128 -2.06 -9.33 18.01
N LEU A 129 -2.53 -10.55 18.31
CA LEU A 129 -2.12 -11.26 19.52
C LEU A 129 -0.64 -11.65 19.48
N ILE A 130 -0.17 -12.20 18.36
CA ILE A 130 1.26 -12.50 18.18
C ILE A 130 2.09 -11.22 18.37
N GLY A 131 1.66 -10.12 17.73
CA GLY A 131 2.31 -8.81 17.90
C GLY A 131 2.34 -8.33 19.36
N PHE A 132 1.23 -8.50 20.10
CA PHE A 132 1.15 -8.16 21.52
C PHE A 132 2.17 -8.94 22.36
N PHE A 133 2.26 -10.26 22.19
CA PHE A 133 3.22 -11.07 22.94
C PHE A 133 4.68 -10.76 22.59
N ILE A 134 4.98 -10.50 21.32
CA ILE A 134 6.33 -10.08 20.90
C ILE A 134 6.70 -8.75 21.54
N MET A 135 5.80 -7.76 21.49
CA MET A 135 6.05 -6.45 22.09
C MET A 135 6.16 -6.51 23.61
N LEU A 136 5.36 -7.35 24.27
CA LEU A 136 5.46 -7.59 25.71
C LEU A 136 6.81 -8.21 26.08
N PHE A 137 7.28 -9.19 25.31
CA PHE A 137 8.60 -9.79 25.49
C PHE A 137 9.72 -8.75 25.33
N LEU A 138 9.68 -7.93 24.28
CA LEU A 138 10.66 -6.87 24.04
C LEU A 138 10.65 -5.82 25.16
N LEU A 139 9.47 -5.46 25.69
CA LEU A 139 9.35 -4.56 26.83
C LEU A 139 10.05 -5.15 28.06
N ILE A 140 9.77 -6.40 28.40
CA ILE A 140 10.39 -7.09 29.56
C ILE A 140 11.91 -7.17 29.37
N ALA A 141 12.38 -7.57 28.19
CA ALA A 141 13.80 -7.64 27.88
C ALA A 141 14.49 -6.26 28.04
N ASN A 142 13.88 -5.19 27.53
CA ASN A 142 14.40 -3.83 27.68
C ASN A 142 14.44 -3.37 29.14
N LEU A 143 13.44 -3.73 29.96
CA LEU A 143 13.44 -3.41 31.39
C LEU A 143 14.59 -4.12 32.11
N ILE A 144 14.85 -5.39 31.79
CA ILE A 144 15.97 -6.16 32.36
C ILE A 144 17.31 -5.53 31.97
N VAL A 145 17.50 -5.21 30.69
CA VAL A 145 18.74 -4.58 30.18
C VAL A 145 18.94 -3.20 30.82
N SER A 146 17.89 -2.38 30.92
CA SER A 146 17.97 -1.05 31.55
C SER A 146 18.36 -1.15 33.03
N GLN A 147 17.78 -2.10 33.78
CA GLN A 147 18.16 -2.34 35.17
C GLN A 147 19.61 -2.81 35.28
N TYR A 148 20.06 -3.69 34.39
CA TYR A 148 21.44 -4.16 34.33
C TYR A 148 22.43 -3.01 34.06
N ILE A 149 22.13 -2.13 33.10
CA ILE A 149 22.95 -0.95 32.79
C ILE A 149 22.99 0.00 33.99
N LYS A 150 21.83 0.27 34.62
CA LYS A 150 21.75 1.15 35.80
C LYS A 150 22.53 0.59 36.99
N TYR A 151 22.51 -0.72 37.18
CA TYR A 151 23.32 -1.40 38.18
C TYR A 151 24.82 -1.25 37.87
N LYS A 152 25.23 -1.56 36.63
CA LYS A 152 26.64 -1.46 36.19
C LYS A 152 27.19 -0.03 36.25
N SER A 153 26.38 0.96 35.89
CA SER A 153 26.73 2.38 35.99
C SER A 153 26.83 2.89 37.44
N LYS A 154 26.23 2.22 38.42
CA LYS A 154 26.44 2.53 39.84
C LYS A 154 27.70 1.86 40.39
N THR A 155 28.10 0.72 39.83
CA THR A 155 29.33 0.00 40.23
C THR A 155 30.60 0.57 39.58
N VAL A 156 30.48 1.23 38.43
CA VAL A 156 31.56 1.96 37.77
C VAL A 156 31.32 3.45 38.06
N ASN A 157 32.25 4.13 38.73
CA ASN A 157 32.20 5.58 38.98
C ASN A 157 32.37 6.35 37.65
N LEU A 158 31.39 6.26 36.76
CA LEU A 158 31.30 7.15 35.61
C LEU A 158 30.95 8.55 36.14
N PRO A 159 31.62 9.61 35.67
CA PRO A 159 31.25 10.97 36.03
C PRO A 159 29.77 11.17 35.69
N PRO A 160 28.99 11.83 36.56
CA PRO A 160 27.59 12.10 36.28
C PRO A 160 27.50 12.88 34.97
N LYS A 161 26.85 12.31 33.95
CA LYS A 161 26.41 13.10 32.79
C LYS A 161 25.57 14.24 33.37
N GLN A 162 25.99 15.48 33.15
CA GLN A 162 25.19 16.65 33.49
C GLN A 162 23.89 16.54 32.69
N ASP A 163 22.83 16.07 33.34
CA ASP A 163 21.47 16.26 32.87
C ASP A 163 21.21 17.76 32.89
N LYS A 164 21.48 18.42 31.77
CA LYS A 164 20.90 19.72 31.45
C LYS A 164 19.40 19.50 31.28
N THR A 165 18.70 19.35 32.40
CA THR A 165 17.25 19.51 32.50
C THR A 165 16.94 20.99 32.37
N THR A 166 17.26 21.57 31.22
CA THR A 166 16.76 22.89 30.84
C THR A 166 15.25 22.73 30.78
N LYS A 167 14.52 23.45 31.65
CA LYS A 167 13.06 23.60 31.55
C LYS A 167 12.75 24.15 30.16
N ARG A 168 12.55 23.29 29.16
CA ARG A 168 12.14 23.68 27.80
C ARG A 168 10.69 24.14 27.90
N SER A 169 10.50 25.44 28.07
CA SER A 169 9.18 26.09 28.01
C SER A 169 8.57 25.89 26.63
N PHE A 170 7.25 25.66 26.54
CA PHE A 170 6.51 25.58 25.28
C PHE A 170 6.76 26.81 24.37
N SER A 171 6.96 27.99 24.96
CA SER A 171 7.33 29.20 24.23
C SER A 171 8.69 29.07 23.54
N ASN A 172 9.68 28.47 24.21
CA ASN A 172 11.00 28.23 23.65
C ASN A 172 10.94 27.18 22.53
N LEU A 173 10.09 26.16 22.68
CA LEU A 173 9.84 25.18 21.61
C LEU A 173 9.22 25.85 20.37
N PHE A 174 8.20 26.69 20.55
CA PHE A 174 7.55 27.39 19.43
C PHE A 174 8.52 28.34 18.73
N SER A 175 9.35 29.07 19.49
CA SER A 175 10.41 29.93 18.94
C SER A 175 11.41 29.13 18.10
N SER A 176 11.88 27.97 18.60
CA SER A 176 12.79 27.09 17.88
C SER A 176 12.14 26.49 16.62
N VAL A 177 10.86 26.08 16.68
CA VAL A 177 10.12 25.59 15.50
C VAL A 177 10.03 26.68 14.45
N LEU A 178 9.72 27.91 14.86
CA LEU A 178 9.68 29.05 13.96
C LEU A 178 11.06 29.36 13.38
N GLY A 179 12.13 29.12 14.14
CA GLY A 179 13.51 29.20 13.65
C GLY A 179 13.79 28.21 12.52
N VAL A 180 13.39 26.94 12.67
CA VAL A 180 13.52 25.92 11.61
C VAL A 180 12.71 26.27 10.37
N VAL A 181 11.47 26.72 10.54
CA VAL A 181 10.59 27.13 9.42
C VAL A 181 11.12 28.38 8.71
N LYS A 182 11.73 29.32 9.45
CA LYS A 182 12.37 30.52 8.88
C LYS A 182 13.68 30.21 8.16
N ASN A 183 14.36 29.12 8.50
CA ASN A 183 15.50 28.63 7.72
C ASN A 183 14.98 28.01 6.41
N VAL A 184 14.79 28.88 5.40
CA VAL A 184 14.21 28.52 4.10
C VAL A 184 14.93 27.34 3.46
N LYS A 185 16.26 27.24 3.61
CA LYS A 185 17.03 26.14 3.00
C LYS A 185 16.68 24.78 3.61
N LEU A 186 16.68 24.72 4.95
CA LEU A 186 16.34 23.52 5.70
C LEU A 186 14.86 23.14 5.51
N PHE A 187 13.96 24.12 5.58
CA PHE A 187 12.53 23.88 5.43
C PHE A 187 12.15 23.40 4.01
N LEU A 188 12.81 23.93 2.97
CA LEU A 188 12.61 23.47 1.59
C LEU A 188 13.02 22.02 1.41
N MET A 189 14.12 21.58 2.03
CA MET A 189 14.53 20.16 2.03
C MET A 189 13.51 19.28 2.74
N ILE A 190 13.03 19.71 3.91
CA ILE A 190 12.01 18.98 4.68
C ILE A 190 10.73 18.78 3.85
N ILE A 191 10.24 19.84 3.19
CA ILE A 191 9.06 19.76 2.32
C ILE A 191 9.33 18.83 1.12
N SER A 192 10.49 18.97 0.48
CA SER A 192 10.84 18.16 -0.69
C SER A 192 10.85 16.67 -0.36
N TYR A 193 11.51 16.29 0.74
CA TYR A 193 11.53 14.92 1.23
C TYR A 193 10.12 14.41 1.57
N ALA A 194 9.28 15.25 2.18
CA ALA A 194 7.92 14.88 2.53
C ALA A 194 7.02 14.67 1.29
N CYS A 195 7.21 15.45 0.22
CA CYS A 195 6.53 15.24 -1.06
C CYS A 195 6.93 13.91 -1.72
N VAL A 196 8.21 13.56 -1.71
CA VAL A 196 8.68 12.25 -2.22
C VAL A 196 8.08 11.11 -1.42
N ASN A 197 8.07 11.23 -0.08
CA ASN A 197 7.48 10.22 0.81
C ASN A 197 5.97 10.05 0.59
N LEU A 198 5.26 11.12 0.22
CA LEU A 198 3.86 11.03 -0.20
C LEU A 198 3.72 10.17 -1.45
N ALA A 199 4.55 10.42 -2.47
CA ALA A 199 4.53 9.67 -3.71
C ALA A 199 4.85 8.19 -3.45
N GLU A 200 5.95 7.90 -2.74
CA GLU A 200 6.38 6.54 -2.42
C GLU A 200 5.30 5.75 -1.68
N ASN A 201 4.70 6.35 -0.64
CA ASN A 201 3.64 5.72 0.13
C ASN A 201 2.39 5.44 -0.74
N SER A 202 2.00 6.39 -1.58
CA SER A 202 0.82 6.25 -2.43
C SER A 202 1.04 5.21 -3.52
N ILE A 203 2.23 5.22 -4.14
CA ILE A 203 2.64 4.21 -5.12
C ILE A 203 2.58 2.83 -4.47
N ALA A 204 3.21 2.65 -3.31
CA ALA A 204 3.24 1.36 -2.64
C ALA A 204 1.83 0.81 -2.32
N ASN A 205 0.90 1.66 -1.88
CA ASN A 205 -0.47 1.25 -1.55
C ASN A 205 -1.32 0.89 -2.78
N TYR A 206 -1.11 1.57 -3.92
CA TYR A 206 -1.91 1.37 -5.13
C TYR A 206 -1.22 0.52 -6.19
N LEU A 207 0.05 0.12 -6.00
CA LEU A 207 0.82 -0.63 -6.99
C LEU A 207 0.16 -1.97 -7.36
N GLN A 208 -0.36 -2.71 -6.37
CA GLN A 208 -1.03 -3.99 -6.64
C GLN A 208 -2.25 -3.77 -7.54
N MET A 209 -3.13 -2.83 -7.16
CA MET A 209 -4.31 -2.49 -7.96
C MET A 209 -3.93 -1.96 -9.35
N TYR A 210 -2.88 -1.16 -9.44
CA TYR A 210 -2.35 -0.69 -10.71
C TYR A 210 -1.92 -1.86 -11.60
N LEU A 211 -1.21 -2.86 -11.05
CA LEU A 211 -0.80 -4.05 -11.78
C LEU A 211 -1.99 -4.92 -12.22
N GLU A 212 -2.98 -5.10 -11.35
CA GLU A 212 -4.22 -5.82 -11.66
C GLU A 212 -4.97 -5.19 -12.84
N VAL A 213 -5.15 -3.87 -12.81
CA VAL A 213 -5.92 -3.13 -13.83
C VAL A 213 -5.14 -2.96 -15.13
N GLN A 214 -3.87 -2.58 -15.07
CA GLN A 214 -3.06 -2.24 -16.26
C GLN A 214 -2.53 -3.46 -17.01
N PHE A 215 -2.16 -4.52 -16.27
CA PHE A 215 -1.56 -5.72 -16.85
C PHE A 215 -2.48 -6.93 -16.77
N GLN A 216 -3.72 -6.78 -16.28
CA GLN A 216 -4.73 -7.83 -16.20
C GLN A 216 -4.22 -9.08 -15.46
N MET A 217 -3.48 -8.83 -14.38
CA MET A 217 -2.89 -9.87 -13.55
C MET A 217 -3.86 -10.27 -12.44
N SER A 218 -3.82 -11.53 -12.01
CA SER A 218 -4.52 -11.94 -10.80
C SER A 218 -3.94 -11.23 -9.56
N PRO A 219 -4.74 -11.00 -8.51
CA PRO A 219 -4.30 -10.30 -7.30
C PRO A 219 -3.04 -10.90 -6.67
N ASP A 220 -2.95 -12.23 -6.61
CA ASP A 220 -1.79 -12.94 -6.07
C ASP A 220 -0.51 -12.65 -6.87
N ASN A 221 -0.61 -12.69 -8.20
CA ASN A 221 0.53 -12.40 -9.06
C ASN A 221 0.91 -10.92 -8.99
N ALA A 222 -0.06 -10.01 -8.95
CA ALA A 222 0.19 -8.57 -8.81
C ALA A 222 0.93 -8.26 -7.50
N ALA A 223 0.54 -8.90 -6.39
CA ALA A 223 1.22 -8.73 -5.11
C ALA A 223 2.67 -9.22 -5.15
N ILE A 224 2.94 -10.39 -5.74
CA ILE A 224 4.31 -10.95 -5.83
C ILE A 224 5.19 -10.08 -6.75
N TRP A 225 4.73 -9.78 -7.96
CA TRP A 225 5.50 -9.03 -8.95
C TRP A 225 5.68 -7.54 -8.58
N GLY A 226 4.72 -6.95 -7.87
CA GLY A 226 4.83 -5.59 -7.35
C GLY A 226 5.69 -5.50 -6.10
N GLY A 227 5.55 -6.45 -5.15
CA GLY A 227 6.18 -6.37 -3.84
C GLY A 227 7.63 -6.86 -3.80
N VAL A 228 7.90 -8.08 -4.26
CA VAL A 228 9.20 -8.74 -4.04
C VAL A 228 10.36 -7.97 -4.67
N PRO A 229 10.31 -7.58 -5.97
CA PRO A 229 11.38 -6.80 -6.58
C PRO A 229 11.60 -5.44 -5.91
N ALA A 230 10.52 -4.78 -5.46
CA ALA A 230 10.59 -3.48 -4.83
C ALA A 230 11.38 -3.55 -3.53
N ILE A 231 11.13 -4.57 -2.70
CA ILE A 231 11.87 -4.81 -1.45
C ILE A 231 13.37 -4.95 -1.71
N PHE A 232 13.77 -5.77 -2.69
CA PHE A 232 15.19 -5.92 -3.02
C PHE A 232 15.81 -4.62 -3.50
N SER A 233 15.10 -3.87 -4.36
CA SER A 233 15.56 -2.58 -4.86
C SER A 233 15.77 -1.57 -3.74
N THR A 234 14.85 -1.52 -2.76
CA THR A 234 14.96 -0.68 -1.56
C THR A 234 16.18 -1.06 -0.72
N VAL A 235 16.37 -2.35 -0.41
CA VAL A 235 17.49 -2.80 0.44
C VAL A 235 18.84 -2.52 -0.22
N ILE A 236 18.98 -2.83 -1.52
CA ILE A 236 20.22 -2.59 -2.27
C ILE A 236 20.49 -1.07 -2.36
N GLY A 237 19.46 -0.26 -2.62
CA GLY A 237 19.57 1.20 -2.70
C GLY A 237 20.01 1.82 -1.38
N LEU A 238 19.36 1.45 -0.27
CA LEU A 238 19.72 1.92 1.06
C LEU A 238 21.15 1.51 1.44
N TYR A 239 21.54 0.26 1.16
CA TYR A 239 22.89 -0.21 1.45
C TYR A 239 23.96 0.56 0.67
N LEU A 240 23.75 0.76 -0.64
CA LEU A 240 24.69 1.52 -1.46
C LEU A 240 24.75 3.00 -1.03
N SER A 241 23.60 3.59 -0.66
CA SER A 241 23.54 4.97 -0.16
C SER A 241 24.42 5.18 1.07
N SER A 242 24.44 4.20 1.97
CA SER A 242 25.21 4.27 3.21
C SER A 242 26.70 4.01 3.00
N LEU A 243 27.06 3.20 2.01
CA LEU A 243 28.47 3.08 1.59
C LEU A 243 28.98 4.39 0.98
N LEU A 244 28.16 5.06 0.16
CA LEU A 244 28.51 6.35 -0.43
C LEU A 244 28.61 7.44 0.65
N MET A 245 27.67 7.49 1.58
CA MET A 245 27.71 8.39 2.73
C MET A 245 28.97 8.16 3.57
N LYS A 246 29.30 6.90 3.90
CA LYS A 246 30.53 6.57 4.64
C LYS A 246 31.79 6.99 3.91
N LYS A 247 31.84 6.82 2.58
CA LYS A 247 33.02 7.15 1.76
C LYS A 247 33.20 8.65 1.53
N TYR A 248 32.10 9.40 1.37
CA TYR A 248 32.11 10.82 1.00
C TYR A 248 31.57 11.74 2.11
N CYS A 249 31.56 11.28 3.36
CA CYS A 249 31.03 12.03 4.51
C CYS A 249 31.59 13.45 4.61
N SER A 250 32.90 13.61 4.38
CA SER A 250 33.60 14.90 4.50
C SER A 250 33.46 15.80 3.26
N ASP A 251 32.95 15.29 2.14
CA ASP A 251 32.86 16.03 0.87
C ASP A 251 31.39 16.32 0.51
N ASN A 252 30.90 17.43 1.07
CA ASN A 252 29.51 17.87 0.88
C ASN A 252 29.16 18.14 -0.59
N GLN A 253 30.14 18.55 -1.42
CA GLN A 253 29.90 18.82 -2.84
C GLN A 253 29.66 17.53 -3.61
N LYS A 254 30.51 16.50 -3.38
CA LYS A 254 30.32 15.19 -4.01
C LYS A 254 29.03 14.54 -3.55
N LEU A 255 28.72 14.61 -2.26
CA LEU A 255 27.50 14.02 -1.71
C LEU A 255 26.24 14.66 -2.31
N PHE A 256 26.24 15.98 -2.44
CA PHE A 256 25.17 16.71 -3.10
C PHE A 256 25.02 16.31 -4.58
N LEU A 257 26.12 16.17 -5.33
CA LEU A 257 26.08 15.74 -6.72
C LEU A 257 25.53 14.30 -6.86
N ILE A 258 25.92 13.40 -5.96
CA ILE A 258 25.38 12.03 -5.90
C ILE A 258 23.87 12.07 -5.63
N HIS A 259 23.43 12.85 -4.65
CA HIS A 259 22.01 13.01 -4.34
C HIS A 259 21.23 13.51 -5.57
N MET A 260 21.70 14.60 -6.20
CA MET A 260 21.05 15.21 -7.36
C MET A 260 20.99 14.27 -8.57
N THR A 261 22.05 13.51 -8.83
CA THR A 261 22.08 12.56 -9.94
C THR A 261 21.15 11.38 -9.69
N ALA A 262 21.13 10.84 -8.47
CA ALA A 262 20.20 9.78 -8.07
C ALA A 262 18.73 10.25 -8.15
N ALA A 263 18.40 11.41 -7.58
CA ALA A 263 17.05 11.98 -7.60
C ALA A 263 16.57 12.30 -9.03
N THR A 264 17.46 12.77 -9.91
CA THR A 264 17.10 13.01 -11.32
C THR A 264 16.84 11.69 -12.05
N LEU A 265 17.70 10.69 -11.82
CA LEU A 265 17.58 9.40 -12.49
C LEU A 265 16.34 8.63 -12.01
N SER A 266 15.94 8.77 -10.75
CA SER A 266 14.70 8.17 -10.25
C SER A 266 13.47 8.73 -10.98
N VAL A 267 13.38 10.04 -11.15
CA VAL A 267 12.29 10.70 -11.90
C VAL A 267 12.29 10.25 -13.37
N VAL A 268 13.46 10.19 -14.01
CA VAL A 268 13.58 9.74 -15.41
C VAL A 268 13.12 8.28 -15.55
N CYS A 269 13.56 7.38 -14.67
CA CYS A 269 13.11 5.98 -14.67
C CYS A 269 11.61 5.86 -14.42
N LEU A 270 11.06 6.65 -13.49
CA LEU A 270 9.64 6.65 -13.17
C LEU A 270 8.80 7.11 -14.37
N VAL A 271 9.15 8.23 -15.01
CA VAL A 271 8.44 8.71 -16.21
C VAL A 271 8.60 7.72 -17.37
N ALA A 272 9.78 7.16 -17.56
CA ALA A 272 10.02 6.14 -18.58
C ALA A 272 9.24 4.84 -18.33
N SER A 273 8.80 4.58 -17.11
CA SER A 273 7.93 3.45 -16.76
C SER A 273 6.46 3.65 -17.20
N SER A 274 6.13 4.70 -17.96
CA SER A 274 4.78 5.00 -18.48
C SER A 274 4.29 4.05 -19.59
N PHE A 275 4.45 2.75 -19.38
CA PHE A 275 3.90 1.71 -20.23
C PHE A 275 2.49 1.33 -19.78
N TYR A 276 1.61 1.16 -20.76
CA TYR A 276 0.27 0.63 -20.56
C TYR A 276 -0.05 -0.40 -21.65
N CYS A 277 -0.95 -1.31 -21.29
CA CYS A 277 -1.48 -2.34 -22.17
C CYS A 277 -2.95 -2.00 -22.45
N GLU A 278 -3.32 -1.98 -23.72
CA GLU A 278 -4.69 -1.65 -24.10
C GLU A 278 -5.62 -2.83 -23.75
N GLN A 279 -6.69 -2.54 -23.01
CA GLN A 279 -7.68 -3.53 -22.64
C GLN A 279 -8.61 -3.82 -23.83
N GLU A 280 -8.97 -5.09 -24.00
CA GLU A 280 -10.12 -5.42 -24.84
C GLU A 280 -11.40 -5.06 -24.10
N LYS A 281 -12.33 -4.44 -24.82
CA LYS A 281 -13.64 -4.06 -24.29
C LYS A 281 -14.33 -5.28 -23.69
N ILE A 282 -14.85 -5.12 -22.47
CA ILE A 282 -15.68 -6.15 -21.85
C ILE A 282 -16.92 -6.31 -22.73
N HIS A 283 -17.18 -7.54 -23.19
CA HIS A 283 -18.33 -7.80 -24.03
C HIS A 283 -19.59 -7.76 -23.15
N GLY A 284 -20.57 -6.95 -23.54
CA GLY A 284 -21.75 -6.65 -22.71
C GLY A 284 -21.79 -5.27 -22.08
N LEU A 285 -20.86 -4.39 -22.42
CA LEU A 285 -20.91 -3.00 -22.00
C LEU A 285 -20.85 -2.12 -23.24
N LYS A 286 -21.93 -1.39 -23.51
CA LYS A 286 -21.90 -0.24 -24.43
C LYS A 286 -22.23 1.02 -23.64
N GLN A 287 -21.55 2.09 -24.03
CA GLN A 287 -21.26 3.27 -23.22
C GLN A 287 -22.44 4.25 -23.09
N ASP A 288 -23.59 3.96 -23.71
CA ASP A 288 -24.74 4.86 -23.70
C ASP A 288 -25.95 4.20 -23.02
N GLN A 289 -26.26 4.76 -21.84
CA GLN A 289 -27.40 4.45 -20.98
C GLN A 289 -27.27 3.10 -20.25
N ALA A 290 -27.93 2.98 -19.11
CA ALA A 290 -27.94 1.80 -18.22
C ALA A 290 -28.63 0.57 -18.85
N VAL A 291 -28.40 0.34 -20.14
CA VAL A 291 -28.89 -0.77 -20.95
C VAL A 291 -27.66 -1.36 -21.64
N ILE A 292 -27.34 -2.59 -21.23
CA ILE A 292 -26.29 -3.44 -21.80
C ILE A 292 -26.66 -3.75 -23.26
N SER A 293 -26.35 -2.83 -24.18
CA SER A 293 -26.67 -3.02 -25.60
C SER A 293 -25.65 -3.95 -26.27
N GLY A 294 -26.11 -5.16 -26.61
CA GLY A 294 -25.29 -6.24 -27.16
C GLY A 294 -25.69 -7.64 -26.67
N PHE A 295 -26.57 -7.72 -25.68
CA PHE A 295 -27.19 -8.96 -25.21
C PHE A 295 -28.69 -8.95 -25.48
N ASP A 296 -29.23 -10.12 -25.81
CA ASP A 296 -30.66 -10.31 -26.10
C ASP A 296 -31.47 -10.00 -24.83
N THR A 297 -32.17 -8.86 -24.83
CA THR A 297 -32.90 -8.34 -23.67
C THR A 297 -34.00 -9.30 -23.20
N ALA A 298 -34.45 -10.20 -24.08
CA ALA A 298 -35.44 -11.22 -23.76
C ALA A 298 -35.00 -12.21 -22.67
N TYR A 299 -33.69 -12.47 -22.54
CA TYR A 299 -33.17 -13.46 -21.59
C TYR A 299 -32.80 -12.86 -20.23
N TYR A 300 -32.27 -11.63 -20.23
CA TYR A 300 -32.01 -10.85 -19.03
C TYR A 300 -33.25 -10.80 -18.11
N ASP A 301 -34.43 -10.61 -18.72
CA ASP A 301 -35.72 -10.60 -18.01
C ASP A 301 -36.16 -12.00 -17.54
N SER A 302 -35.73 -13.08 -18.20
CA SER A 302 -36.13 -14.46 -17.87
C SER A 302 -35.41 -15.05 -16.65
N CYS A 303 -34.18 -14.62 -16.37
CA CYS A 303 -33.38 -15.08 -15.24
C CYS A 303 -33.45 -14.15 -14.02
N GLY A 304 -34.07 -12.98 -14.14
CA GLY A 304 -34.06 -11.96 -13.08
C GLY A 304 -32.66 -11.52 -12.66
N CYS A 305 -31.70 -11.54 -13.60
CA CYS A 305 -30.31 -11.18 -13.30
C CYS A 305 -30.24 -9.71 -12.89
N SER A 306 -29.70 -9.42 -11.71
CA SER A 306 -29.43 -8.03 -11.32
C SER A 306 -28.22 -7.49 -12.09
N VAL A 307 -28.35 -6.30 -12.71
CA VAL A 307 -27.19 -5.57 -13.31
C VAL A 307 -26.15 -5.20 -12.25
N GLU A 308 -26.51 -5.27 -10.98
CA GLU A 308 -25.71 -4.82 -9.83
C GLU A 308 -24.52 -5.75 -9.54
N ASP A 309 -24.65 -7.04 -9.86
CA ASP A 309 -23.65 -8.06 -9.52
C ASP A 309 -22.65 -8.23 -10.69
N TYR A 310 -21.64 -7.35 -10.74
CA TYR A 310 -20.49 -7.50 -11.63
C TYR A 310 -19.62 -8.69 -11.20
N PHE A 311 -19.52 -9.70 -12.06
CA PHE A 311 -18.75 -10.92 -11.81
C PHE A 311 -18.04 -11.34 -13.11
N PRO A 312 -16.82 -10.82 -13.38
CA PRO A 312 -16.19 -11.03 -14.67
C PRO A 312 -15.85 -12.51 -14.89
N VAL A 313 -16.13 -12.98 -16.11
CA VAL A 313 -15.83 -14.35 -16.52
C VAL A 313 -15.11 -14.36 -17.86
N CYS A 314 -14.11 -15.22 -17.99
CA CYS A 314 -13.29 -15.39 -19.17
C CYS A 314 -13.75 -16.60 -19.97
N LEU A 315 -14.08 -16.39 -21.25
CA LEU A 315 -14.39 -17.45 -22.20
C LEU A 315 -13.13 -17.88 -22.95
N ASN A 316 -12.74 -19.15 -22.78
CA ASN A 316 -11.66 -19.80 -23.52
C ASN A 316 -10.33 -19.01 -23.56
N GLY A 317 -10.05 -18.21 -22.53
CA GLY A 317 -8.84 -17.38 -22.44
C GLY A 317 -8.80 -16.19 -23.39
N LYS A 318 -9.89 -15.86 -24.09
CA LYS A 318 -9.90 -14.84 -25.16
C LYS A 318 -10.80 -13.64 -24.87
N SER A 319 -12.01 -13.84 -24.33
CA SER A 319 -12.98 -12.75 -24.19
C SER A 319 -13.59 -12.70 -22.79
N THR A 320 -13.56 -11.51 -22.17
CA THR A 320 -14.14 -11.24 -20.85
C THR A 320 -15.59 -10.77 -20.98
N TYR A 321 -16.47 -11.33 -20.16
CA TYR A 321 -17.90 -11.00 -20.08
C TYR A 321 -18.27 -10.47 -18.69
N TYR A 322 -19.37 -9.69 -18.62
CA TYR A 322 -19.80 -8.98 -17.41
C TYR A 322 -20.20 -9.87 -16.22
N SER A 323 -21.02 -10.89 -16.48
CA SER A 323 -21.49 -11.83 -15.45
C SER A 323 -21.87 -13.19 -16.04
N PRO A 324 -21.75 -14.29 -15.27
CA PRO A 324 -22.20 -15.61 -15.69
C PRO A 324 -23.73 -15.71 -15.81
N CYS A 325 -24.49 -14.89 -15.06
CA CYS A 325 -25.94 -14.83 -15.13
C CYS A 325 -26.43 -14.36 -16.52
N ILE A 326 -25.80 -13.32 -17.08
CA ILE A 326 -26.12 -12.80 -18.41
C ILE A 326 -25.81 -13.84 -19.50
N LEU A 327 -24.86 -14.73 -19.25
CA LEU A 327 -24.55 -15.87 -20.14
C LEU A 327 -25.46 -17.09 -19.90
N GLY A 328 -26.35 -17.03 -18.91
CA GLY A 328 -27.32 -18.07 -18.61
C GLY A 328 -26.74 -19.31 -17.93
N CYS A 329 -25.59 -19.19 -17.29
CA CYS A 329 -24.95 -20.31 -16.61
C CYS A 329 -25.77 -20.75 -15.38
N LYS A 330 -26.04 -22.06 -15.28
CA LYS A 330 -26.79 -22.65 -14.16
C LYS A 330 -25.92 -23.39 -13.15
N ASN A 331 -24.75 -23.85 -13.57
CA ASN A 331 -23.88 -24.68 -12.74
C ASN A 331 -22.49 -24.05 -12.55
N VAL A 332 -21.92 -24.27 -11.36
CA VAL A 332 -20.56 -23.85 -11.00
C VAL A 332 -19.80 -25.03 -10.41
N SER A 333 -18.56 -25.18 -10.84
CA SER A 333 -17.61 -26.15 -10.31
C SER A 333 -16.42 -25.42 -9.71
N ASN A 334 -16.10 -25.74 -8.45
CA ASN A 334 -14.96 -25.16 -7.75
C ASN A 334 -13.73 -26.03 -8.02
N ASN A 335 -12.75 -25.49 -8.74
CA ASN A 335 -11.44 -26.10 -8.87
C ASN A 335 -10.44 -25.37 -7.94
N HIS A 336 -9.36 -26.03 -7.52
CA HIS A 336 -8.26 -25.46 -6.69
C HIS A 336 -7.50 -24.27 -7.32
N GLY A 337 -8.05 -23.64 -8.37
CA GLY A 337 -7.50 -22.47 -9.05
C GLY A 337 -8.58 -21.54 -9.64
N GLY A 338 -9.82 -21.60 -9.12
CA GLY A 338 -10.92 -20.70 -9.50
C GLY A 338 -12.23 -21.42 -9.84
N LYS A 339 -13.34 -20.66 -9.88
CA LYS A 339 -14.66 -21.18 -10.26
C LYS A 339 -14.76 -21.38 -11.78
N THR A 340 -15.30 -22.51 -12.20
CA THR A 340 -15.60 -22.82 -13.60
C THR A 340 -17.11 -22.95 -13.80
N PHE A 341 -17.65 -22.22 -14.76
CA PHE A 341 -19.10 -22.16 -15.01
C PHE A 341 -19.49 -23.07 -16.17
N THR A 342 -20.59 -23.81 -15.99
CA THR A 342 -21.12 -24.76 -16.98
C THR A 342 -22.64 -24.58 -17.14
N ASP A 343 -23.20 -25.21 -18.17
CA ASP A 343 -24.62 -25.12 -18.55
C ASP A 343 -25.08 -23.67 -18.81
N CYS A 344 -24.35 -22.97 -19.67
CA CYS A 344 -24.67 -21.62 -20.14
C CYS A 344 -25.39 -21.68 -21.49
N PHE A 345 -26.38 -20.81 -21.73
CA PHE A 345 -27.32 -20.93 -22.86
C PHE A 345 -26.65 -20.86 -24.25
N ASN A 346 -25.52 -20.15 -24.39
CA ASN A 346 -24.76 -20.07 -25.64
C ASN A 346 -23.85 -21.29 -25.92
N SER A 347 -23.97 -22.38 -25.16
CA SER A 347 -23.28 -23.65 -25.44
C SER A 347 -23.99 -24.46 -26.53
N GLN A 348 -24.00 -23.98 -27.78
CA GLN A 348 -24.16 -24.89 -28.91
C GLN A 348 -22.89 -25.76 -29.05
N PRO A 349 -22.97 -26.98 -29.64
CA PRO A 349 -22.17 -28.13 -29.25
C PRO A 349 -20.72 -28.01 -29.74
N HIS A 350 -19.89 -27.32 -28.96
CA HIS A 350 -18.45 -27.38 -29.11
C HIS A 350 -17.82 -27.96 -27.84
N PRO A 351 -16.99 -29.02 -27.97
CA PRO A 351 -16.56 -29.85 -26.84
C PRO A 351 -15.57 -29.19 -25.87
N GLU A 352 -15.30 -27.88 -25.97
CA GLU A 352 -14.43 -27.13 -25.04
C GLU A 352 -14.94 -25.71 -24.81
N TYR A 353 -16.07 -25.57 -24.09
CA TYR A 353 -16.52 -24.28 -23.56
C TYR A 353 -16.03 -24.16 -22.11
N LYS A 354 -14.86 -23.56 -21.90
CA LYS A 354 -14.29 -23.34 -20.56
C LYS A 354 -14.48 -21.89 -20.16
N LEU A 355 -15.45 -21.66 -19.27
CA LEU A 355 -15.72 -20.36 -18.69
C LEU A 355 -15.10 -20.31 -17.29
N THR A 356 -14.05 -19.50 -17.12
CA THR A 356 -13.35 -19.37 -15.83
C THR A 356 -13.66 -18.03 -15.18
N GLU A 357 -13.64 -18.00 -13.86
CA GLU A 357 -13.70 -16.77 -13.07
C GLU A 357 -12.57 -15.79 -13.41
N GLY A 358 -12.89 -14.50 -13.36
CA GLY A 358 -11.95 -13.41 -13.54
C GLY A 358 -11.84 -12.90 -14.98
N ASN A 359 -11.05 -11.85 -15.14
CA ASN A 359 -10.70 -11.29 -16.45
C ASN A 359 -9.78 -12.25 -17.20
N CYS A 360 -9.89 -12.31 -18.54
CA CYS A 360 -8.99 -13.13 -19.33
C CYS A 360 -7.53 -12.66 -19.20
N PRO A 361 -6.58 -13.57 -18.90
CA PRO A 361 -5.18 -13.20 -18.79
C PRO A 361 -4.61 -12.85 -20.16
N LYS A 362 -4.03 -11.66 -20.29
CA LYS A 362 -3.31 -11.25 -21.50
C LYS A 362 -1.80 -11.22 -21.25
N LYS A 363 -1.04 -11.78 -22.20
CA LYS A 363 0.43 -11.65 -22.20
C LYS A 363 0.81 -10.25 -22.66
N CYS A 364 1.02 -9.33 -21.73
CA CYS A 364 1.56 -8.02 -22.04
C CYS A 364 3.09 -8.00 -21.87
N PHE A 365 3.83 -7.97 -22.98
CA PHE A 365 5.30 -7.89 -22.96
C PHE A 365 5.83 -6.57 -22.35
N LYS A 366 4.99 -5.54 -22.24
CA LYS A 366 5.35 -4.26 -21.61
C LYS A 366 5.41 -4.33 -20.08
N LEU A 367 5.00 -5.44 -19.46
CA LEU A 367 5.13 -5.66 -18.01
C LEU A 367 6.59 -5.67 -17.56
N VAL A 368 7.46 -6.40 -18.28
CA VAL A 368 8.87 -6.53 -17.94
C VAL A 368 9.60 -5.17 -17.92
N PRO A 369 9.52 -4.31 -18.94
CA PRO A 369 10.16 -3.00 -18.89
C PRO A 369 9.54 -2.08 -17.84
N PHE A 370 8.23 -2.17 -17.56
CA PHE A 370 7.60 -1.45 -16.43
C PHE A 370 8.24 -1.85 -15.10
N LEU A 371 8.36 -3.16 -14.84
CA LEU A 371 8.97 -3.66 -13.61
C LEU A 371 10.43 -3.25 -13.50
N ILE A 372 11.23 -3.37 -14.56
CA ILE A 372 12.65 -2.98 -14.52
C ILE A 372 12.81 -1.48 -14.23
N LEU A 373 12.11 -0.61 -14.95
CA LEU A 373 12.24 0.84 -14.77
C LEU A 373 11.61 1.31 -13.45
N GLY A 374 10.49 0.74 -13.05
CA GLY A 374 9.87 1.03 -11.75
C GLY A 374 10.79 0.66 -10.60
N ASN A 375 11.42 -0.52 -10.64
CA ASN A 375 12.38 -0.94 -9.61
C ASN A 375 13.67 -0.11 -9.62
N LEU A 376 14.18 0.27 -10.80
CA LEU A 376 15.29 1.22 -10.91
C LEU A 376 14.92 2.58 -10.28
N SER A 377 13.69 3.06 -10.49
CA SER A 377 13.23 4.30 -9.87
C SER A 377 13.25 4.21 -8.34
N ILE A 378 12.73 3.11 -7.77
CA ILE A 378 12.75 2.86 -6.32
C ILE A 378 14.18 2.79 -5.79
N PHE A 379 15.05 2.06 -6.49
CA PHE A 379 16.48 1.97 -6.14
C PHE A 379 17.14 3.36 -6.07
N PHE A 380 16.92 4.22 -7.06
CA PHE A 380 17.50 5.57 -7.07
C PHE A 380 16.89 6.51 -6.04
N ILE A 381 15.60 6.37 -5.70
CA ILE A 381 14.97 7.08 -4.57
C ILE A 381 15.67 6.68 -3.27
N CYS A 382 15.81 5.38 -3.00
CA CYS A 382 16.48 4.92 -1.79
C CYS A 382 17.97 5.32 -1.75
N LEU A 383 18.60 5.46 -2.92
CA LEU A 383 19.97 5.97 -3.04
C LEU A 383 20.06 7.47 -2.64
N SER A 384 19.06 8.28 -2.96
CA SER A 384 19.00 9.71 -2.62
C SER A 384 18.63 9.97 -1.15
N SER A 385 17.87 9.07 -0.50
CA SER A 385 17.34 9.28 0.87
C SER A 385 18.41 9.51 1.94
N MET A 386 19.45 8.68 2.04
CA MET A 386 20.48 8.84 3.10
C MET A 386 21.41 10.03 2.82
N THR A 387 21.65 10.35 1.55
CA THR A 387 22.46 11.51 1.16
C THR A 387 21.73 12.84 1.45
N SER A 388 20.39 12.83 1.37
CA SER A 388 19.55 13.93 1.85
C SER A 388 19.66 14.13 3.37
N LEU A 389 19.61 13.04 4.15
CA LEU A 389 19.72 13.10 5.61
C LEU A 389 21.03 13.76 6.05
N GLN A 390 22.16 13.39 5.43
CA GLN A 390 23.44 14.03 5.74
C GLN A 390 23.46 15.52 5.39
N SER A 391 22.80 15.92 4.29
CA SER A 391 22.68 17.32 3.91
C SER A 391 21.84 18.12 4.91
N GLU A 392 20.80 17.51 5.50
CA GLU A 392 20.02 18.10 6.58
C GLU A 392 20.87 18.28 7.86
N ILE A 393 21.66 17.26 8.24
CA ILE A 393 22.59 17.34 9.38
C ILE A 393 23.54 18.54 9.21
N ASN A 394 24.14 18.68 8.01
CA ASN A 394 25.08 19.75 7.71
C ASN A 394 24.45 21.16 7.70
N LEU A 395 23.16 21.28 7.40
CA LEU A 395 22.44 22.55 7.35
C LEU A 395 21.82 22.93 8.70
N SER A 396 21.69 21.97 9.61
CA SER A 396 21.19 22.18 10.96
C SER A 396 22.30 22.62 11.91
N GLU A 397 22.03 23.60 12.76
CA GLU A 397 22.96 24.05 13.80
C GLU A 397 22.65 23.33 15.12
N GLY A 398 23.51 22.40 15.56
CA GLY A 398 23.46 21.75 16.88
C GLY A 398 22.07 21.16 17.23
N ASP A 399 21.53 21.52 18.39
CA ASP A 399 20.24 21.05 18.95
C ASP A 399 19.00 21.29 18.05
N SER A 400 19.13 22.05 16.95
CA SER A 400 18.05 22.28 15.99
C SER A 400 17.81 21.08 15.05
N PHE A 401 18.77 20.16 14.91
CA PHE A 401 18.63 18.98 14.06
C PHE A 401 17.49 18.06 14.52
N ASP A 402 17.44 17.73 15.80
CA ASP A 402 16.40 16.86 16.37
C ASP A 402 15.00 17.44 16.17
N LEU A 403 14.88 18.76 16.30
CA LEU A 403 13.64 19.47 16.06
C LEU A 403 13.25 19.43 14.58
N ALA A 404 14.21 19.63 13.68
CA ALA A 404 14.01 19.53 12.24
C ALA A 404 13.58 18.10 11.83
N LEU A 405 14.22 17.07 12.39
CA LEU A 405 13.85 15.67 12.19
C LEU A 405 12.44 15.38 12.69
N GLY A 406 12.06 15.94 13.85
CA GLY A 406 10.70 15.88 14.37
C GLY A 406 9.67 16.53 13.45
N ILE A 407 9.94 17.75 12.97
CA ILE A 407 9.09 18.46 12.01
C ILE A 407 8.96 17.67 10.70
N LYS A 408 10.07 17.14 10.18
CA LYS A 408 10.10 16.29 8.99
C LYS A 408 9.22 15.05 9.17
N ALA A 409 9.34 14.36 10.30
CA ALA A 409 8.54 13.19 10.60
C ALA A 409 7.04 13.52 10.65
N VAL A 410 6.65 14.62 11.31
CA VAL A 410 5.24 15.07 11.36
C VAL A 410 4.71 15.38 9.97
N LEU A 411 5.46 16.15 9.17
CA LEU A 411 5.05 16.53 7.82
C LEU A 411 4.91 15.30 6.91
N CYS A 412 5.88 14.38 6.96
CA CYS A 412 5.81 13.12 6.21
C CYS A 412 4.56 12.31 6.61
N ARG A 413 4.22 12.24 7.90
CA ARG A 413 3.04 11.47 8.37
C ARG A 413 1.73 12.09 7.91
N ILE A 414 1.59 13.41 7.96
CA ILE A 414 0.39 14.10 7.46
C ILE A 414 0.22 13.82 5.96
N LEU A 415 1.31 13.97 5.18
CA LEU A 415 1.27 13.74 3.74
C LEU A 415 1.07 12.26 3.38
N GLN A 416 1.58 11.31 4.18
CA GLN A 416 1.30 9.87 4.02
C GLN A 416 -0.17 9.51 4.26
N ILE A 417 -0.91 10.28 5.07
CA ILE A 417 -2.36 10.09 5.23
C ILE A 417 -3.11 10.64 4.01
N ILE A 418 -2.68 11.81 3.51
CA ILE A 418 -3.33 12.48 2.37
C ILE A 418 -3.05 11.75 1.05
N GLY A 419 -1.86 11.15 0.90
CA GLY A 419 -1.40 10.49 -0.33
C GLY A 419 -2.37 9.43 -0.86
N PRO A 420 -2.69 8.36 -0.09
CA PRO A 420 -3.63 7.34 -0.55
C PRO A 420 -5.03 7.89 -0.86
N VAL A 421 -5.52 8.87 -0.11
CA VAL A 421 -6.81 9.52 -0.38
C VAL A 421 -6.77 10.24 -1.74
N LEU A 422 -5.70 10.98 -2.01
CA LEU A 422 -5.49 11.64 -3.29
C LEU A 422 -5.47 10.62 -4.44
N TYR A 423 -4.69 9.54 -4.29
CA TYR A 423 -4.58 8.52 -5.33
C TYR A 423 -5.88 7.74 -5.55
N GLY A 424 -6.67 7.50 -4.50
CA GLY A 424 -8.02 6.96 -4.63
C GLY A 424 -8.91 7.83 -5.51
N LEU A 425 -8.93 9.15 -5.27
CA LEU A 425 -9.67 10.10 -6.11
C LEU A 425 -9.17 10.09 -7.56
N LEU A 426 -7.85 10.03 -7.77
CA LEU A 426 -7.24 9.96 -9.09
C LEU A 426 -7.65 8.68 -9.85
N PHE A 427 -7.75 7.55 -9.15
CA PHE A 427 -8.26 6.31 -9.73
C PHE A 427 -9.73 6.45 -10.11
N ASP A 428 -10.56 7.04 -9.25
CA ASP A 428 -11.97 7.31 -9.54
C ASP A 428 -12.15 8.24 -10.75
N PHE A 429 -11.25 9.21 -10.97
CA PHE A 429 -11.24 10.05 -12.18
C PHE A 429 -10.86 9.29 -13.45
N SER A 430 -10.05 8.24 -13.34
CA SER A 430 -9.71 7.36 -14.46
C SER A 430 -10.80 6.34 -14.78
N CYS A 431 -11.89 6.32 -14.01
CA CYS A 431 -13.01 5.43 -14.24
C CYS A 431 -13.75 5.76 -15.55
N SER A 432 -13.80 4.77 -16.46
CA SER A 432 -14.58 4.84 -17.69
C SER A 432 -16.01 4.40 -17.49
N ILE A 433 -16.23 3.32 -16.73
CA ILE A 433 -17.56 2.78 -16.47
C ILE A 433 -17.77 2.55 -14.98
N LYS A 434 -18.81 3.20 -14.44
CA LYS A 434 -19.23 3.10 -13.05
C LYS A 434 -20.38 2.09 -12.91
N ARG A 435 -20.46 1.42 -11.76
CA ARG A 435 -21.64 0.62 -11.40
C ARG A 435 -22.88 1.52 -11.31
N PRO A 436 -24.07 1.04 -11.70
CA PRO A 436 -25.30 1.77 -11.47
C PRO A 436 -25.55 1.95 -9.96
N LEU A 437 -26.06 3.12 -9.58
CA LEU A 437 -26.43 3.44 -8.20
C LEU A 437 -27.79 2.80 -7.88
N VAL A 438 -27.91 2.22 -6.68
CA VAL A 438 -29.13 1.53 -6.23
C VAL A 438 -29.52 2.07 -4.85
N GLY A 439 -30.82 2.15 -4.55
CA GLY A 439 -31.28 2.30 -3.16
C GLY A 439 -30.93 3.62 -2.45
N GLY A 440 -30.66 4.71 -3.18
CA GLY A 440 -30.30 6.01 -2.59
C GLY A 440 -28.83 6.13 -2.19
N ASP A 441 -27.96 5.18 -2.59
CA ASP A 441 -26.52 5.29 -2.41
C ASP A 441 -25.94 6.46 -3.21
N ILE A 442 -24.95 7.14 -2.62
CA ILE A 442 -24.31 8.34 -3.18
C ILE A 442 -23.05 7.96 -4.00
N THR A 443 -22.53 6.74 -3.85
CA THR A 443 -21.24 6.31 -4.42
C THR A 443 -21.32 4.94 -5.09
N SER A 444 -20.77 4.83 -6.31
CA SER A 444 -20.70 3.60 -7.10
C SER A 444 -19.26 3.16 -7.35
N ASN A 445 -18.96 1.87 -7.21
CA ASN A 445 -17.64 1.33 -7.55
C ASN A 445 -17.37 1.40 -9.07
N CYS A 446 -16.11 1.61 -9.45
CA CYS A 446 -15.70 1.56 -10.85
C CYS A 446 -15.56 0.12 -11.35
N ILE A 447 -16.03 -0.15 -12.57
CA ILE A 447 -15.94 -1.44 -13.25
C ILE A 447 -14.76 -1.46 -14.22
N GLU A 448 -14.63 -0.42 -15.04
CA GLU A 448 -13.62 -0.33 -16.08
C GLU A 448 -12.91 1.02 -16.02
N TYR A 449 -11.57 0.98 -16.05
CA TYR A 449 -10.70 2.15 -16.00
C TYR A 449 -10.10 2.42 -17.38
N ASP A 450 -9.96 3.70 -17.75
CA ASP A 450 -9.17 4.11 -18.93
C ASP A 450 -7.68 3.94 -18.61
N GLN A 451 -7.04 2.93 -19.22
CA GLN A 451 -5.65 2.59 -18.90
C GLN A 451 -4.69 3.75 -19.20
N LYS A 452 -4.90 4.46 -20.31
CA LYS A 452 -4.03 5.55 -20.75
C LYS A 452 -4.12 6.75 -19.80
N LYS A 453 -5.34 7.13 -19.39
CA LYS A 453 -5.52 8.19 -18.38
C LYS A 453 -4.95 7.77 -17.03
N MET A 454 -5.22 6.54 -16.61
CA MET A 454 -4.74 6.02 -15.33
C MET A 454 -3.21 6.02 -15.25
N THR A 455 -2.49 5.59 -16.30
CA THR A 455 -1.02 5.65 -16.34
C THR A 455 -0.50 7.08 -16.27
N MET A 456 -1.07 7.99 -17.08
CA MET A 456 -0.63 9.40 -17.07
C MET A 456 -0.87 10.06 -15.72
N ILE A 457 -2.01 9.81 -15.09
CA ILE A 457 -2.35 10.41 -13.80
C ILE A 457 -1.50 9.78 -12.69
N TYR A 458 -1.44 8.46 -12.60
CA TYR A 458 -0.72 7.75 -11.54
C TYR A 458 0.79 8.05 -11.58
N ILE A 459 1.43 7.81 -12.72
CA ILE A 459 2.89 8.00 -12.88
C ILE A 459 3.22 9.49 -12.98
N GLY A 460 2.39 10.29 -13.66
CA GLY A 460 2.63 11.73 -13.81
C GLY A 460 2.55 12.48 -12.48
N VAL A 461 1.54 12.19 -11.63
CA VAL A 461 1.44 12.80 -10.29
C VAL A 461 2.56 12.30 -9.38
N SER A 462 2.92 11.01 -9.46
CA SER A 462 4.07 10.46 -8.76
C SER A 462 5.37 11.18 -9.13
N ALA A 463 5.63 11.35 -10.43
CA ALA A 463 6.80 12.05 -10.94
C ALA A 463 6.80 13.53 -10.56
N PHE A 464 5.63 14.18 -10.54
CA PHE A 464 5.49 15.56 -10.09
C PHE A 464 5.96 15.73 -8.64
N PHE A 465 5.50 14.87 -7.73
CA PHE A 465 5.94 14.93 -6.34
C PHE A 465 7.41 14.52 -6.17
N ALA A 466 7.89 13.55 -6.94
CA ALA A 466 9.29 13.14 -6.94
C ALA A 466 10.24 14.26 -7.45
N MET A 467 9.79 15.11 -8.38
CA MET A 467 10.59 16.24 -8.87
C MET A 467 10.93 17.27 -7.80
N PHE A 468 10.19 17.35 -6.69
CA PHE A 468 10.55 18.23 -5.58
C PHE A 468 11.90 17.84 -4.95
N ASP A 469 12.27 16.56 -4.95
CA ASP A 469 13.59 16.08 -4.48
C ASP A 469 14.75 16.63 -5.32
N VAL A 470 14.48 17.02 -6.56
CA VAL A 470 15.48 17.60 -7.47
C VAL A 470 15.46 19.12 -7.31
N VAL A 471 14.29 19.73 -7.41
CA VAL A 471 14.14 21.20 -7.45
C VAL A 471 14.52 21.84 -6.11
N GLY A 472 14.11 21.23 -4.98
CA GLY A 472 14.37 21.77 -3.65
C GLY A 472 15.88 21.89 -3.35
N PRO A 473 16.62 20.77 -3.37
CA PRO A 473 18.07 20.79 -3.17
C PRO A 473 18.83 21.60 -4.22
N ALA A 474 18.43 21.57 -5.50
CA ALA A 474 19.05 22.41 -6.55
C ALA A 474 18.94 23.90 -6.22
N TYR A 475 17.77 24.37 -5.80
CA TYR A 475 17.55 25.75 -5.42
C TYR A 475 18.48 26.19 -4.28
N ASN A 476 18.69 25.32 -3.29
CA ASN A 476 19.56 25.58 -2.15
C ASN A 476 21.04 25.71 -2.54
N TYR A 477 21.49 24.95 -3.54
CA TYR A 477 22.89 24.95 -3.97
C TYR A 477 23.26 26.18 -4.81
N PHE A 478 22.38 26.63 -5.70
CA PHE A 478 22.66 27.77 -6.58
C PHE A 478 22.44 29.12 -5.91
N ARG A 479 21.64 29.19 -4.85
CA ARG A 479 21.46 30.41 -4.04
C ARG A 479 22.55 30.48 -2.95
N LYS A 480 23.78 30.80 -3.39
CA LYS A 480 24.88 31.20 -2.51
C LYS A 480 24.56 32.52 -1.82
#